data_AF-A0A533X922-F1
#
_entry.id   AF-A0A533X922-F1
#
_cell.length_a   1.000
_cell.length_b   1.000
_cell.length_c   1.000
_cell.angle_alpha   90.00
_cell.angle_beta   90.00
_cell.angle_gamma   90.00
#
_symmetry.space_group_name_H-M   'P 1'
#
loop_
_entity.id
_entity.type
_entity.pdbx_description
1 polymer ?
#
loop_
_entity_poly.entity_id
_entity_poly.type
_entity_poly.pdbx_seq_one_letter_code
_entity_poly.pdbx_strand_id
1 'polypeptide(L)'
;MPIPDFQNRQEDVRPYNFDAPPEGIFRSIQLAQGFEEEMGYRRTHEMVPVGPTEIFHPDSPAVFAVFQVHQHYESFQVFGLCFPEQVEGLDPKTVIAQDVMYLALEDESGYVKLQAPQGGWKSGKYKVEIHIGWKVNEISLVGTMRFTVVTDGQSSSASSAPLTSPATNQ
;
A
#
# COMPACT_ATOMS: atom_id res chain seq x y z
N MET A 1 10.83 1.93 -50.36
CA MET A 1 10.64 2.72 -49.13
C MET A 1 11.21 1.89 -47.99
N PRO A 2 12.30 2.30 -47.31
CA PRO A 2 12.77 1.59 -46.13
C PRO A 2 11.84 1.91 -44.95
N ILE A 3 11.51 0.88 -44.17
CA ILE A 3 10.78 1.02 -42.90
C ILE A 3 11.68 1.83 -41.95
N PRO A 4 11.22 2.93 -41.32
CA PRO A 4 12.02 3.63 -40.32
C PRO A 4 12.33 2.67 -39.18
N ASP A 5 13.62 2.49 -38.89
CA ASP A 5 14.10 1.70 -37.77
C ASP A 5 13.36 2.13 -36.50
N PHE A 6 12.64 1.20 -35.87
CA PHE A 6 12.16 1.33 -34.50
C PHE A 6 13.39 1.30 -33.57
N GLN A 7 14.19 2.36 -33.62
CA GLN A 7 15.23 2.60 -32.64
C GLN A 7 14.53 2.85 -31.32
N ASN A 8 14.63 1.88 -30.40
CA ASN A 8 14.42 2.08 -28.98
C ASN A 8 15.27 3.28 -28.54
N ARG A 9 14.68 4.48 -28.58
CA ARG A 9 15.32 5.69 -28.09
C ARG A 9 15.45 5.50 -26.58
N GLN A 10 16.68 5.45 -26.08
CA GLN A 10 16.95 5.37 -24.64
C GLN A 10 16.31 6.54 -23.87
N GLU A 11 16.00 7.64 -24.57
CA GLU A 11 15.27 8.82 -24.08
C GLU A 11 13.82 8.52 -23.65
N ASP A 12 13.20 7.44 -24.15
CA ASP A 12 11.85 7.02 -23.77
C ASP A 12 11.83 6.06 -22.56
N VAL A 13 13.00 5.65 -22.06
CA VAL A 13 13.11 4.77 -20.87
C VAL A 13 13.01 5.63 -19.61
N ARG A 14 11.80 5.78 -19.07
CA ARG A 14 11.63 6.32 -17.72
C ARG A 14 12.23 5.34 -16.71
N PRO A 15 13.17 5.76 -15.84
CA PRO A 15 13.69 4.88 -14.80
C PRO A 15 12.55 4.48 -13.86
N TYR A 16 12.47 3.19 -13.54
CA TYR A 16 11.42 2.66 -12.67
C TYR A 16 11.53 3.27 -11.27
N ASN A 17 10.42 3.80 -10.74
CA ASN A 17 10.40 4.44 -9.44
C ASN A 17 9.98 3.44 -8.35
N PHE A 18 10.96 2.83 -7.68
CA PHE A 18 10.70 1.91 -6.57
C PHE A 18 10.09 2.59 -5.34
N ASP A 19 10.14 3.93 -5.25
CA ASP A 19 9.55 4.71 -4.15
C ASP A 19 8.07 5.09 -4.41
N ALA A 20 7.45 4.49 -5.44
CA ALA A 20 6.03 4.61 -5.76
C ALA A 20 5.34 3.24 -5.60
N PRO A 21 3.99 3.21 -5.55
CA PRO A 21 3.24 1.96 -5.55
C PRO A 21 3.66 1.06 -6.73
N PRO A 22 3.76 -0.26 -6.52
CA PRO A 22 4.26 -1.17 -7.54
C PRO A 22 3.35 -1.19 -8.78
N GLU A 23 3.97 -1.15 -9.95
CA GLU A 23 3.33 -1.27 -11.26
C GLU A 23 3.76 -2.60 -11.94
N GLY A 24 3.28 -2.86 -13.16
CA GLY A 24 3.69 -4.02 -13.94
C GLY A 24 2.86 -5.27 -13.65
N ILE A 25 3.34 -6.18 -12.80
CA ILE A 25 2.62 -7.44 -12.51
C ILE A 25 1.31 -7.18 -11.76
N PHE A 26 1.27 -6.11 -10.97
CA PHE A 26 0.08 -5.68 -10.24
C PHE A 26 -0.85 -4.89 -11.16
N ARG A 27 -2.07 -5.40 -11.36
CA ARG A 27 -3.18 -4.63 -11.94
C ARG A 27 -3.63 -3.52 -10.98
N SER A 28 -3.65 -3.84 -9.70
CA SER A 28 -3.99 -2.92 -8.62
C SER A 28 -3.36 -3.40 -7.32
N ILE A 29 -3.03 -2.47 -6.44
CA ILE A 29 -2.63 -2.74 -5.06
C ILE A 29 -3.01 -1.55 -4.19
N GLN A 30 -3.71 -1.80 -3.08
CA GLN A 30 -4.22 -0.75 -2.19
C GLN A 30 -4.10 -1.16 -0.74
N LEU A 31 -3.81 -0.17 0.12
CA LEU A 31 -3.88 -0.37 1.56
C LEU A 31 -5.33 -0.29 2.02
N ALA A 32 -5.70 -1.18 2.95
CA ALA A 32 -7.07 -1.31 3.42
C ALA A 32 -7.13 -1.79 4.88
N GLN A 33 -8.28 -1.57 5.51
CA GLN A 33 -8.59 -2.06 6.86
C GLN A 33 -8.92 -3.56 6.87
N GLY A 34 -9.35 -4.10 5.74
CA GLY A 34 -9.66 -5.51 5.56
C GLY A 34 -9.78 -5.89 4.08
N PHE A 35 -10.28 -7.10 3.84
CA PHE A 35 -10.63 -7.59 2.52
C PHE A 35 -11.85 -8.51 2.62
N GLU A 36 -12.56 -8.64 1.50
CA GLU A 36 -13.61 -9.63 1.29
C GLU A 36 -13.23 -10.50 0.09
N GLU A 37 -13.74 -11.73 0.09
CA GLU A 37 -13.60 -12.66 -1.03
C GLU A 37 -14.88 -12.63 -1.85
N GLU A 38 -14.79 -12.11 -3.08
CA GLU A 38 -15.90 -12.00 -4.01
C GLU A 38 -15.76 -13.02 -5.15
N MET A 39 -16.90 -13.47 -5.69
CA MET A 39 -16.88 -14.30 -6.89
C MET A 39 -16.79 -13.40 -8.13
N GLY A 40 -15.58 -13.30 -8.69
CA GLY A 40 -15.33 -12.51 -9.89
C GLY A 40 -16.06 -13.04 -11.13
N TYR A 41 -16.11 -12.24 -12.20
CA TYR A 41 -16.82 -12.56 -13.45
C TYR A 41 -16.39 -13.90 -14.09
N ARG A 42 -15.15 -14.33 -13.87
CA ARG A 42 -14.59 -15.60 -14.36
C ARG A 42 -14.79 -16.78 -13.41
N ARG A 43 -15.61 -16.62 -12.35
CA ARG A 43 -15.74 -17.57 -11.22
C ARG A 43 -14.43 -17.83 -10.49
N THR A 44 -13.54 -16.85 -10.52
CA THR A 44 -12.32 -16.81 -9.72
C THR A 44 -12.62 -16.07 -8.42
N HIS A 45 -12.08 -16.56 -7.30
CA HIS A 45 -12.17 -15.83 -6.04
C HIS A 45 -11.27 -14.60 -6.10
N GLU A 46 -11.86 -13.43 -5.89
CA GLU A 46 -11.20 -12.13 -5.99
C GLU A 46 -11.16 -11.49 -4.60
N MET A 47 -9.96 -11.15 -4.15
CA MET A 47 -9.75 -10.41 -2.91
C MET A 47 -10.02 -8.92 -3.17
N VAL A 48 -11.09 -8.39 -2.59
CA VAL A 48 -11.52 -6.99 -2.74
C VAL A 48 -11.21 -6.22 -1.46
N PRO A 49 -10.53 -5.06 -1.52
CA PRO A 49 -10.20 -4.29 -0.33
C PRO A 49 -11.46 -3.71 0.34
N VAL A 50 -11.55 -3.89 1.65
CA VAL A 50 -12.62 -3.30 2.48
C VAL A 50 -12.04 -2.15 3.29
N GLY A 51 -12.68 -0.98 3.16
CA GLY A 51 -12.18 0.28 3.72
C GLY A 51 -10.77 0.64 3.23
N PRO A 52 -10.56 0.85 1.91
CA PRO A 52 -9.29 1.34 1.38
C PRO A 52 -8.91 2.67 2.05
N THR A 53 -7.71 2.74 2.60
CA THR A 53 -7.24 3.93 3.32
C THR A 53 -5.73 3.92 3.46
N GLU A 54 -5.15 5.11 3.53
CA GLU A 54 -3.75 5.34 3.92
C GLU A 54 -3.67 5.92 5.35
N ILE A 55 -4.80 6.06 6.03
CA ILE A 55 -4.90 6.59 7.38
C ILE A 55 -5.49 5.51 8.29
N PHE A 56 -4.74 5.15 9.33
CA PHE A 56 -5.07 4.08 10.28
C PHE A 56 -5.09 4.60 11.72
N HIS A 57 -5.75 3.87 12.61
CA HIS A 57 -5.78 4.17 14.04
C HIS A 57 -4.74 3.31 14.78
N PRO A 58 -4.17 3.78 15.92
CA PRO A 58 -3.32 2.96 16.77
C PRO A 58 -3.88 1.57 17.12
N ASP A 59 -5.21 1.49 17.25
CA ASP A 59 -5.94 0.26 17.59
C ASP A 59 -6.26 -0.62 16.38
N SER A 60 -5.88 -0.21 15.16
CA SER A 60 -6.07 -1.03 13.95
C SER A 60 -5.31 -2.36 14.11
N PRO A 61 -5.99 -3.52 14.07
CA PRO A 61 -5.34 -4.80 14.37
C PRO A 61 -4.34 -5.24 13.28
N ALA A 62 -4.54 -4.75 12.05
CA ALA A 62 -3.66 -5.00 10.92
C ALA A 62 -3.84 -3.91 9.86
N VAL A 63 -2.84 -3.80 8.99
CA VAL A 63 -2.90 -3.09 7.70
C VAL A 63 -2.81 -4.14 6.61
N PHE A 64 -3.74 -4.14 5.67
CA PHE A 64 -3.73 -5.06 4.54
C PHE A 64 -3.24 -4.32 3.30
N ALA A 65 -2.31 -4.91 2.54
CA ALA A 65 -2.10 -4.53 1.14
C ALA A 65 -2.79 -5.57 0.27
N VAL A 66 -3.95 -5.23 -0.26
CA VAL A 66 -4.79 -6.10 -1.10
C VAL A 66 -4.50 -5.78 -2.55
N PHE A 67 -4.30 -6.81 -3.36
CA PHE A 67 -3.83 -6.65 -4.71
C PHE A 67 -4.48 -7.60 -5.69
N GLN A 68 -4.46 -7.19 -6.95
CA GLN A 68 -4.80 -7.99 -8.12
C GLN A 68 -3.61 -8.00 -9.05
N VAL A 69 -3.33 -9.15 -9.65
CA VAL A 69 -2.22 -9.32 -10.58
C VAL A 69 -2.72 -9.63 -11.98
N HIS A 70 -1.92 -9.33 -12.99
CA HIS A 70 -2.13 -9.88 -14.31
C HIS A 70 -1.89 -11.40 -14.30
N GLN A 71 -2.43 -12.09 -15.32
CA GLN A 71 -2.16 -13.50 -15.52
C GLN A 71 -0.65 -13.74 -15.59
N HIS A 72 -0.19 -14.73 -14.83
CA HIS A 72 1.21 -15.12 -14.74
C HIS A 72 1.34 -16.61 -14.99
N TYR A 73 2.54 -17.06 -15.38
CA TYR A 73 2.79 -18.44 -15.81
C TYR A 73 3.70 -19.23 -14.85
N GLU A 74 4.10 -18.61 -13.75
CA GLU A 74 4.89 -19.22 -12.69
C GLU A 74 4.41 -18.74 -11.33
N SER A 75 4.45 -19.59 -10.31
CA SER A 75 4.15 -19.15 -8.94
C SER A 75 5.28 -18.30 -8.38
N PHE A 76 4.91 -17.37 -7.51
CA PHE A 76 5.84 -16.52 -6.79
C PHE A 76 5.28 -16.15 -5.41
N GLN A 77 6.10 -15.55 -4.57
CA GLN A 77 5.65 -14.97 -3.31
C GLN A 77 5.63 -13.45 -3.39
N VAL A 78 4.66 -12.85 -2.71
CA VAL A 78 4.59 -11.41 -2.45
C VAL A 78 4.91 -11.18 -0.99
N PHE A 79 5.92 -10.35 -0.72
CA PHE A 79 6.32 -9.97 0.62
C PHE A 79 5.93 -8.52 0.87
N GLY A 80 5.32 -8.24 2.02
CA GLY A 80 5.12 -6.89 2.53
C GLY A 80 6.02 -6.67 3.74
N LEU A 81 6.93 -5.70 3.70
CA LEU A 81 7.81 -5.35 4.81
C LEU A 81 7.51 -3.93 5.26
N CYS A 82 7.09 -3.77 6.52
CA CYS A 82 6.71 -2.47 7.08
C CYS A 82 7.84 -1.86 7.90
N PHE A 83 8.13 -0.59 7.63
CA PHE A 83 9.16 0.22 8.27
C PHE A 83 8.56 1.52 8.85
N PRO A 84 8.97 1.96 10.05
CA PRO A 84 8.51 3.19 10.66
C PRO A 84 9.29 4.41 10.12
N GLU A 85 8.94 4.89 8.92
CA GLU A 85 9.64 5.97 8.21
C GLU A 85 9.76 7.27 9.04
N GLN A 86 8.68 7.67 9.72
CA GLN A 86 8.64 8.85 10.59
C GLN A 86 7.79 8.57 11.84
N VAL A 87 8.33 7.76 12.76
CA VAL A 87 7.65 7.39 14.01
C VAL A 87 8.60 7.60 15.19
N GLU A 88 8.12 8.28 16.23
CA GLU A 88 8.95 8.62 17.38
C GLU A 88 9.39 7.36 18.17
N GLY A 89 10.69 7.29 18.44
CA GLY A 89 11.29 6.21 19.23
C GLY A 89 11.35 4.85 18.52
N LEU A 90 11.18 4.79 17.20
CA LEU A 90 11.44 3.60 16.38
C LEU A 90 12.56 3.87 15.37
N ASP A 91 13.34 2.85 15.05
CA ASP A 91 14.38 2.93 14.01
C ASP A 91 13.76 2.75 12.62
N PRO A 92 13.86 3.74 11.70
CA PRO A 92 13.30 3.65 10.34
C PRO A 92 13.84 2.52 9.49
N LYS A 93 14.93 1.86 9.89
CA LYS A 93 15.53 0.72 9.16
C LYS A 93 15.11 -0.64 9.70
N THR A 94 14.36 -0.68 10.80
CA THR A 94 13.90 -1.93 11.40
C THR A 94 12.54 -2.33 10.85
N VAL A 95 12.42 -3.55 10.35
CA VAL A 95 11.12 -4.14 9.97
C VAL A 95 10.31 -4.36 11.26
N ILE A 96 9.12 -3.76 11.33
CA ILE A 96 8.25 -3.84 12.51
C ILE A 96 7.05 -4.76 12.30
N ALA A 97 6.69 -5.03 11.05
CA ALA A 97 5.67 -5.99 10.65
C ALA A 97 6.02 -6.52 9.27
N GLN A 98 5.74 -7.79 9.02
CA GLN A 98 5.93 -8.39 7.71
C GLN A 98 4.94 -9.52 7.50
N ASP A 99 4.64 -9.81 6.24
CA ASP A 99 3.86 -10.97 5.84
C ASP A 99 4.30 -11.46 4.45
N VAL A 100 3.96 -12.71 4.15
CA VAL A 100 4.25 -13.34 2.86
C VAL A 100 3.02 -14.08 2.35
N MET A 101 2.66 -13.79 1.10
CA MET A 101 1.61 -14.50 0.37
C MET A 101 2.24 -15.34 -0.72
N TYR A 102 1.88 -16.62 -0.80
CA TYR A 102 2.19 -17.45 -1.94
C TYR A 102 1.09 -17.31 -2.99
N LEU A 103 1.46 -17.02 -4.23
CA LEU A 103 0.54 -16.87 -5.35
C LEU A 103 0.76 -18.03 -6.33
N ALA A 104 -0.24 -18.89 -6.48
CA ALA A 104 -0.25 -19.96 -7.46
C ALA A 104 -0.58 -19.42 -8.85
N LEU A 105 -0.30 -20.20 -9.90
CA LEU A 105 -0.42 -19.77 -11.31
C LEU A 105 -1.84 -19.31 -11.68
N GLU A 106 -2.84 -19.88 -11.03
CA GLU A 106 -4.26 -19.59 -11.22
C GLU A 106 -4.77 -18.40 -10.40
N ASP A 107 -4.00 -17.94 -9.41
CA ASP A 107 -4.43 -16.89 -8.49
C ASP A 107 -4.29 -15.51 -9.16
N GLU A 108 -5.38 -14.79 -9.28
CA GLU A 108 -5.39 -13.46 -9.90
C GLU A 108 -5.44 -12.31 -8.87
N SER A 109 -5.51 -12.64 -7.58
CA SER A 109 -5.59 -11.69 -6.48
C SER A 109 -5.02 -12.27 -5.19
N GLY A 110 -4.68 -11.40 -4.24
CA GLY A 110 -4.14 -11.79 -2.95
C GLY A 110 -4.03 -10.60 -2.00
N TYR A 111 -3.44 -10.84 -0.83
CA TYR A 111 -3.14 -9.80 0.13
C TYR A 111 -1.93 -10.17 0.97
N VAL A 112 -1.28 -9.15 1.53
CA VAL A 112 -0.36 -9.31 2.68
C VAL A 112 -0.95 -8.60 3.89
N LYS A 113 -0.90 -9.25 5.05
CA LYS A 113 -1.47 -8.76 6.32
C LYS A 113 -0.37 -8.35 7.30
N LEU A 114 -0.12 -7.05 7.37
CA LEU A 114 0.82 -6.47 8.33
C LEU A 114 0.14 -6.37 9.70
N GLN A 115 0.40 -7.33 10.57
CA GLN A 115 -0.15 -7.34 11.92
C GLN A 115 0.42 -6.20 12.77
N ALA A 116 -0.41 -5.62 13.63
CA ALA A 116 0.06 -4.60 14.57
C ALA A 116 1.18 -5.15 15.46
N PRO A 117 2.30 -4.42 15.64
CA PRO A 117 3.38 -4.83 16.53
C PRO A 117 2.91 -4.83 17.99
N GLN A 118 3.72 -5.40 18.89
CA GLN A 118 3.41 -5.43 20.31
C GLN A 118 3.21 -4.00 20.86
N GLY A 119 2.03 -3.72 21.41
CA GLY A 119 1.65 -2.38 21.87
C GLY A 119 0.88 -1.53 20.84
N GLY A 120 0.52 -2.11 19.69
CA GLY A 120 -0.27 -1.43 18.66
C GLY A 120 0.59 -0.53 17.76
N TRP A 121 -0.07 0.18 16.85
CA TRP A 121 0.62 1.13 15.98
C TRP A 121 0.88 2.44 16.70
N LYS A 122 2.13 2.90 16.71
CA LYS A 122 2.46 4.26 17.17
C LYS A 122 2.05 5.29 16.12
N SER A 123 1.71 6.51 16.53
CA SER A 123 1.41 7.58 15.58
C SER A 123 2.65 7.97 14.77
N GLY A 124 2.46 8.21 13.47
CA GLY A 124 3.55 8.55 12.55
C GLY A 124 3.34 7.97 11.16
N LYS A 125 4.36 8.10 10.31
CA LYS A 125 4.32 7.58 8.93
C LYS A 125 5.09 6.28 8.80
N TYR A 126 4.55 5.39 8.01
CA TYR A 126 5.06 4.07 7.75
C TYR A 126 5.24 3.87 6.26
N LYS A 127 6.27 3.09 5.90
CA LYS A 127 6.56 2.67 4.53
C LYS A 127 6.45 1.16 4.46
N VAL A 128 5.72 0.67 3.48
CA VAL A 128 5.60 -0.75 3.17
C VAL A 128 6.38 -1.01 1.89
N GLU A 129 7.42 -1.82 1.96
CA GLU A 129 8.13 -2.32 0.79
C GLU A 129 7.43 -3.58 0.28
N ILE A 130 7.12 -3.60 -1.02
CA ILE A 130 6.53 -4.75 -1.69
C ILE A 130 7.61 -5.43 -2.51
N HIS A 131 7.87 -6.70 -2.23
CA HIS A 131 8.81 -7.52 -2.98
C HIS A 131 8.10 -8.71 -3.62
N ILE A 132 8.58 -9.14 -4.79
CA ILE A 132 8.13 -10.37 -5.46
C ILE A 132 9.28 -11.35 -5.69
N GLY A 133 8.99 -12.64 -5.63
CA GLY A 133 9.93 -13.72 -5.90
C GLY A 133 9.93 -14.76 -4.77
N TRP A 134 11.07 -15.36 -4.48
CA TRP A 134 11.20 -16.40 -3.43
C TRP A 134 11.94 -15.93 -2.18
N LYS A 135 12.60 -14.77 -2.27
CA LYS A 135 13.39 -14.21 -1.17
C LYS A 135 13.49 -12.70 -1.33
N VAL A 136 13.37 -11.99 -0.22
CA VAL A 136 13.62 -10.55 -0.14
C VAL A 136 15.10 -10.26 -0.42
N ASN A 137 15.35 -9.38 -1.39
CA ASN A 137 16.64 -8.82 -1.74
C ASN A 137 16.44 -7.49 -2.51
N GLU A 138 17.54 -6.85 -2.92
CA GLU A 138 17.48 -5.56 -3.61
C GLU A 138 16.78 -5.62 -4.98
N ILE A 139 16.89 -6.75 -5.69
CA ILE A 139 16.29 -6.95 -7.01
C ILE A 139 14.81 -7.33 -6.90
N SER A 140 14.40 -7.91 -5.78
CA SER A 140 13.00 -8.34 -5.58
C SER A 140 12.07 -7.19 -5.26
N LEU A 141 12.59 -5.99 -4.92
CA LEU A 141 11.78 -4.82 -4.62
C LEU A 141 11.08 -4.34 -5.89
N VAL A 142 9.77 -4.16 -5.83
CA VAL A 142 8.97 -3.71 -6.98
C VAL A 142 8.20 -2.44 -6.71
N GLY A 143 8.14 -1.97 -5.47
CA GLY A 143 7.51 -0.71 -5.16
C GLY A 143 7.36 -0.52 -3.67
N THR A 144 6.89 0.66 -3.29
CA THR A 144 6.58 1.00 -1.90
C THR A 144 5.23 1.67 -1.78
N MET A 145 4.60 1.47 -0.63
CA MET A 145 3.35 2.12 -0.26
C MET A 145 3.57 2.85 1.07
N ARG A 146 2.74 3.86 1.37
CA ARG A 146 2.84 4.61 2.62
C ARG A 146 1.50 4.71 3.29
N PHE A 147 1.52 4.69 4.61
CA PHE A 147 0.34 5.00 5.43
C PHE A 147 0.74 5.81 6.66
N THR A 148 -0.24 6.48 7.25
CA THR A 148 -0.09 7.29 8.45
C THR A 148 -1.00 6.75 9.54
N VAL A 149 -0.48 6.67 10.75
CA VAL A 149 -1.26 6.34 11.94
C VAL A 149 -1.52 7.63 12.71
N VAL A 150 -2.79 7.94 12.92
CA VAL A 150 -3.23 9.15 13.65
C VAL A 150 -4.00 8.76 14.90
N THR A 151 -3.71 9.42 16.02
CA THR A 151 -4.58 9.36 17.20
C THR A 151 -5.82 10.23 16.96
N ASP A 152 -6.98 9.79 17.45
CA ASP A 152 -8.18 10.63 17.46
C ASP A 152 -7.88 11.92 18.24
N GLY A 153 -7.78 13.02 17.49
CA GLY A 153 -7.23 14.30 17.94
C GLY A 153 -6.61 15.15 16.82
N GLN A 154 -6.37 14.57 15.64
CA GLN A 154 -5.93 15.29 14.43
C GLN A 154 -6.97 15.31 13.30
N SER A 155 -8.23 14.98 13.60
CA SER A 155 -9.38 15.19 12.72
C SER A 155 -9.90 16.63 12.89
N SER A 156 -9.49 17.51 11.97
CA SER A 156 -10.06 18.85 11.70
C SER A 156 -10.03 19.91 12.82
N SER A 157 -8.99 20.75 12.82
CA SER A 157 -9.12 22.15 13.25
C SER A 157 -9.19 23.07 12.02
N ALA A 158 -10.21 22.84 11.18
CA ALA A 158 -10.61 23.83 10.20
C ALA A 158 -11.45 24.89 10.93
N SER A 159 -10.80 26.02 11.21
CA SER A 159 -11.33 27.30 11.65
C SER A 159 -12.82 27.51 11.43
N SER A 160 -13.60 27.52 12.51
CA SER A 160 -14.87 28.26 12.58
C SER A 160 -14.65 29.47 13.49
N ALA A 161 -14.39 30.61 12.87
CA ALA A 161 -14.37 31.90 13.56
C ALA A 161 -15.75 32.14 14.23
N PRO A 162 -15.79 32.66 15.46
CA PRO A 162 -17.06 33.04 16.07
C PRO A 162 -17.62 34.26 15.33
N LEU A 163 -18.82 34.12 14.75
CA LEU A 163 -19.63 35.27 14.32
C LEU A 163 -20.04 36.05 15.58
N THR A 164 -19.35 37.14 15.85
CA THR A 164 -19.80 38.16 16.78
C THR A 164 -20.94 38.96 16.15
N SER A 165 -22.16 38.79 16.67
CA SER A 165 -23.30 39.66 16.36
C SER A 165 -23.02 41.09 16.83
N PRO A 166 -23.24 42.12 16.01
CA PRO A 166 -23.50 43.45 16.52
C PRO A 166 -24.99 43.58 16.82
N ALA A 167 -25.31 43.78 18.09
CA ALA A 167 -26.56 44.40 18.49
C ALA A 167 -26.62 45.82 17.91
N THR A 168 -27.76 46.22 17.34
CA THR A 168 -28.12 47.64 17.22
C THR A 168 -29.61 47.77 17.49
N ASN A 169 -29.90 48.32 18.67
CA ASN A 169 -31.13 49.01 19.01
C ASN A 169 -31.11 50.38 18.30
N GLN A 170 -32.11 50.64 17.45
CA GLN A 170 -33.05 51.78 17.51
C GLN A 170 -33.88 51.86 16.22
#